data_AF-A0A8E2R290-F1
#
_entry.id   AF-A0A8E2R290-F1
#
_cell.length_a   1.000
_cell.length_b   1.000
_cell.length_c   1.000
_cell.angle_alpha   90.00
_cell.angle_beta   90.00
_cell.angle_gamma   90.00
#
_symmetry.space_group_name_H-M   'P 1'
#
loop_
_entity.id
_entity.type
_entity.pdbx_description
1 polymer ?
#
loop_
_entity_poly.entity_id
_entity_poly.type
_entity_poly.pdbx_seq_one_letter_code
_entity_poly.pdbx_strand_id
1 'polypeptide(L)'
;MAYDDFPKRIRQLRVAGLDLERDGGSFGTIPAGHLVRPDLVVSNDVQMTTGKTSAQVAHALMIWLIELRSTGHAAFLTWREEPALALRVADLHTIPGDPAHSITIVDSGLTEIAPKTATVRVLRP
;
A
#
# COMPACT_ATOMS: atom_id res chain seq x y z
N MET A 1 -15.61 -12.86 13.66
CA MET A 1 -15.36 -12.12 14.91
C MET A 1 -15.12 -10.68 14.49
N ALA A 2 -16.03 -9.78 14.86
CA ALA A 2 -15.90 -8.37 14.55
C ALA A 2 -14.89 -7.73 15.50
N TYR A 3 -14.30 -6.60 15.10
CA TYR A 3 -13.29 -5.89 15.91
C TYR A 3 -13.84 -5.47 17.29
N ASP A 4 -15.15 -5.26 17.37
CA ASP A 4 -15.85 -4.91 18.61
C ASP A 4 -15.91 -6.06 19.62
N ASP A 5 -15.70 -7.29 19.16
CA ASP A 5 -15.64 -8.50 19.99
C ASP A 5 -14.27 -8.67 20.67
N PHE A 6 -13.27 -7.82 20.35
CA PHE A 6 -11.94 -7.93 20.93
C PHE A 6 -11.87 -7.40 22.37
N PRO A 7 -11.00 -8.00 23.22
CA PRO A 7 -10.73 -7.50 24.56
C PRO A 7 -10.39 -6.01 24.57
N LYS A 8 -10.89 -5.27 25.56
CA LYS A 8 -10.80 -3.80 25.67
C LYS A 8 -9.40 -3.23 25.48
N ARG A 9 -8.36 -3.93 25.98
CA ARG A 9 -6.94 -3.54 25.82
C ARG A 9 -6.46 -3.61 24.37
N ILE A 10 -7.00 -4.52 23.57
CA ILE A 10 -6.65 -4.67 22.15
C ILE A 10 -7.37 -3.62 21.30
N ARG A 11 -8.65 -3.31 21.58
CA ARG A 11 -9.38 -2.22 20.89
C ARG A 11 -8.71 -0.85 21.04
N GLN A 12 -8.00 -0.61 22.15
CA GLN A 12 -7.29 0.64 22.42
C GLN A 12 -5.98 0.79 21.65
N LEU A 13 -5.49 -0.26 20.98
CA LEU A 13 -4.31 -0.20 20.11
C LEU A 13 -4.62 0.42 18.73
N ARG A 14 -5.84 0.94 18.52
CA ARG A 14 -6.18 1.68 17.29
C ARG A 14 -5.33 2.94 17.19
N VAL A 15 -4.71 3.13 16.04
CA VAL A 15 -4.07 4.40 15.67
C VAL A 15 -5.19 5.42 15.41
N ALA A 16 -5.27 6.46 16.24
CA ALA A 16 -6.19 7.59 16.09
C ALA A 16 -5.48 8.78 15.42
N GLY A 17 -6.25 9.74 14.88
CA GLY A 17 -5.70 10.98 14.30
C GLY A 17 -5.23 10.87 12.84
N LEU A 18 -5.74 9.89 12.09
CA LEU A 18 -5.44 9.71 10.65
C LEU A 18 -6.48 10.38 9.73
N ASP A 19 -7.52 11.00 10.30
CA ASP A 19 -8.43 11.88 9.57
C ASP A 19 -7.75 13.23 9.34
N LEU A 20 -6.80 13.23 8.39
CA LEU A 20 -6.17 14.43 7.91
C LEU A 20 -7.11 15.14 6.93
N GLU A 21 -7.13 16.47 6.97
CA GLU A 21 -7.80 17.24 5.92
C GLU A 21 -7.22 16.84 4.56
N ARG A 22 -8.08 16.68 3.57
CA ARG A 22 -7.62 16.42 2.20
C ARG A 22 -6.88 17.66 1.73
N ASP A 23 -5.57 17.54 1.55
CA ASP A 23 -4.81 18.52 0.81
C ASP A 23 -5.37 18.60 -0.62
N GLY A 24 -5.72 19.80 -1.05
CA GLY A 24 -6.16 20.09 -2.43
C GLY A 24 -5.01 20.12 -3.43
N GLY A 25 -3.77 19.93 -2.95
CA GLY A 25 -2.58 19.81 -3.78
C GLY A 25 -2.65 18.61 -4.73
N SER A 26 -2.04 18.77 -5.90
CA SER A 26 -1.76 17.66 -6.81
C SER A 26 -0.57 16.85 -6.28
N PHE A 27 -0.63 15.52 -6.40
CA PHE A 27 0.56 14.69 -6.21
C PHE A 27 1.72 15.20 -7.08
N GLY A 28 2.91 15.28 -6.49
CA GLY A 28 4.11 15.71 -7.21
C GLY A 28 4.48 14.73 -8.32
N THR A 29 5.20 15.22 -9.33
CA THR A 29 5.80 14.36 -10.36
C THR A 29 7.09 13.76 -9.83
N ILE A 30 7.31 12.47 -10.06
CA ILE A 30 8.58 11.84 -9.69
C ILE A 30 9.64 12.30 -10.71
N PRO A 31 10.77 12.88 -10.27
CA PRO A 31 11.84 13.26 -11.19
C PRO A 31 12.32 12.06 -12.02
N ALA A 32 12.66 12.30 -13.29
CA ALA A 32 13.07 11.25 -14.23
C ALA A 32 14.29 10.42 -13.76
N GLY A 33 15.08 10.95 -12.82
CA GLY A 33 16.24 10.27 -12.23
C GLY A 33 15.91 9.16 -11.22
N HIS A 34 14.68 9.09 -10.69
CA HIS A 34 14.30 8.03 -9.73
C HIS A 34 13.91 6.75 -10.49
N LEU A 35 14.92 6.04 -10.98
CA LEU A 35 14.76 4.80 -11.74
C LEU A 35 14.32 3.61 -10.88
N VAL A 36 14.63 3.63 -9.58
CA VAL A 36 14.22 2.57 -8.64
C VAL A 36 13.06 3.09 -7.82
N ARG A 37 11.85 2.59 -8.06
CA ARG A 37 10.64 2.90 -7.29
C ARG A 37 9.56 1.83 -7.51
N PRO A 38 8.65 1.62 -6.56
CA PRO A 38 7.45 0.83 -6.79
C PRO A 38 6.35 1.68 -7.45
N ASP A 39 5.59 1.04 -8.35
CA ASP A 39 4.31 1.56 -8.83
C ASP A 39 3.18 0.91 -8.02
N LEU A 40 2.58 1.69 -7.12
CA LEU A 40 1.53 1.27 -6.20
C LEU A 40 0.16 1.68 -6.74
N VAL A 41 -0.74 0.70 -6.81
CA VAL A 41 -2.12 0.90 -7.25
C VAL A 41 -3.06 0.60 -6.10
N VAL A 42 -3.81 1.61 -5.66
CA VAL A 42 -4.87 1.47 -4.67
C VAL A 42 -6.17 1.13 -5.38
N SER A 43 -6.87 0.09 -4.92
CA SER A 43 -8.18 -0.28 -5.42
C SER A 43 -9.19 0.85 -5.19
N ASN A 44 -9.99 1.16 -6.20
CA ASN A 44 -11.18 2.00 -6.08
C ASN A 44 -12.47 1.20 -5.82
N ASP A 45 -12.40 -0.14 -5.82
CA ASP A 45 -13.53 -1.05 -5.63
C ASP A 45 -14.01 -1.07 -4.17
N VAL A 46 -13.24 -0.44 -3.28
CA VAL A 46 -13.46 -0.48 -1.84
C VAL A 46 -13.21 0.89 -1.24
N GLN A 47 -14.19 1.38 -0.49
CA GLN A 47 -13.99 2.59 0.27
C GLN A 47 -13.14 2.29 1.50
N MET A 48 -11.93 2.86 1.53
CA MET A 48 -11.02 2.79 2.66
C MET A 48 -10.90 4.18 3.29
N THR A 49 -10.86 4.22 4.63
CA THR A 49 -10.45 5.45 5.33
C THR A 49 -9.02 5.82 4.96
N THR A 50 -8.63 7.07 5.18
CA THR A 50 -7.25 7.55 4.94
C THR A 50 -6.23 6.67 5.67
N GLY A 51 -6.49 6.38 6.95
CA GLY A 51 -5.60 5.56 7.77
C GLY A 51 -5.50 4.11 7.29
N LYS A 52 -6.58 3.54 6.76
CA LYS A 52 -6.56 2.20 6.20
C LYS A 52 -5.82 2.15 4.87
N THR A 53 -6.06 3.12 4.01
CA THR A 53 -5.32 3.28 2.75
C THR A 53 -3.82 3.40 3.01
N SER A 54 -3.40 4.26 3.94
CA SER A 54 -1.97 4.41 4.28
C SER A 54 -1.37 3.11 4.83
N ALA A 55 -2.10 2.38 5.66
CA ALA A 55 -1.63 1.10 6.18
C ALA A 55 -1.44 0.05 5.06
N GLN A 56 -2.40 -0.08 4.14
CA GLN A 56 -2.28 -1.03 3.03
C GLN A 56 -1.17 -0.64 2.04
N VAL A 57 -0.98 0.66 1.78
CA VAL A 57 0.15 1.17 0.99
C VAL A 57 1.49 0.86 1.69
N ALA A 58 1.57 1.03 3.01
CA ALA A 58 2.78 0.68 3.77
C ALA A 58 3.08 -0.83 3.72
N HIS A 59 2.07 -1.69 3.82
CA HIS A 59 2.24 -3.13 3.64
C HIS A 59 2.80 -3.47 2.25
N ALA A 60 2.23 -2.90 1.20
CA ALA A 60 2.70 -3.12 -0.17
C ALA A 60 4.16 -2.65 -0.36
N LEU A 61 4.50 -1.47 0.14
CA LEU A 61 5.86 -0.93 0.09
C LEU A 61 6.85 -1.82 0.87
N MET A 62 6.46 -2.28 2.07
CA MET A 62 7.32 -3.11 2.90
C MET A 62 7.66 -4.44 2.21
N ILE A 63 6.67 -5.10 1.59
CA ILE A 63 6.93 -6.34 0.86
C ILE A 63 7.84 -6.08 -0.34
N TRP A 64 7.58 -5.01 -1.10
CA TRP A 64 8.46 -4.62 -2.22
C TRP A 64 9.91 -4.37 -1.76
N LEU A 65 10.12 -3.71 -0.61
CA LEU A 65 11.47 -3.50 -0.05
C LEU A 65 12.16 -4.80 0.36
N ILE A 66 11.42 -5.75 0.93
CA ILE A 66 11.96 -7.08 1.28
C ILE A 66 12.41 -7.81 0.01
N GLU A 67 11.61 -7.78 -1.06
CA GLU A 67 11.98 -8.37 -2.34
C GLU A 67 13.18 -7.65 -2.98
N LEU A 68 13.15 -6.31 -3.09
CA LEU A 68 14.22 -5.51 -3.66
C LEU A 68 15.55 -5.76 -2.96
N ARG A 69 15.54 -5.84 -1.63
CA ARG A 69 16.75 -6.16 -0.84
C ARG A 69 17.27 -7.55 -1.16
N SER A 70 16.38 -8.51 -1.42
CA SER A 70 16.73 -9.91 -1.68
C SER A 70 17.24 -10.13 -3.11
N THR A 71 16.69 -9.43 -4.10
CA THR A 71 17.01 -9.63 -5.52
C THR A 71 18.00 -8.60 -6.08
N GLY A 72 18.14 -7.42 -5.44
CA GLY A 72 18.94 -6.31 -5.94
C GLY A 72 19.43 -5.37 -4.85
N HIS A 73 20.43 -5.81 -4.07
CA HIS A 73 20.98 -5.02 -2.96
C HIS A 73 21.43 -3.61 -3.35
N ALA A 74 22.05 -3.44 -4.51
CA ALA A 74 22.45 -2.13 -5.02
C ALA A 74 21.25 -1.21 -5.28
N ALA A 75 20.19 -1.74 -5.90
CA ALA A 75 18.95 -0.99 -6.14
C ALA A 75 18.25 -0.62 -4.83
N PHE A 76 18.28 -1.50 -3.83
CA PHE A 76 17.82 -1.20 -2.48
C PHE A 76 18.59 -0.03 -1.85
N LEU A 77 19.93 -0.02 -1.96
CA LEU A 77 20.74 1.10 -1.47
C LEU A 77 20.40 2.40 -2.21
N THR A 78 20.27 2.37 -3.53
CA THR A 78 19.87 3.54 -4.33
C THR A 78 18.52 4.10 -3.89
N TRP A 79 17.49 3.24 -3.75
CA TRP A 79 16.18 3.69 -3.29
C TRP A 79 16.24 4.25 -1.87
N ARG A 80 17.08 3.68 -1.00
CA ARG A 80 17.21 4.15 0.39
C ARG A 80 17.79 5.56 0.49
N GLU A 81 18.74 5.91 -0.38
CA GLU A 81 19.32 7.28 -0.41
C GLU A 81 18.31 8.29 -0.97
N GLU A 82 17.46 7.88 -1.93
CA GLU A 82 16.46 8.74 -2.58
C GLU A 82 15.09 8.04 -2.69
N PRO A 83 14.33 7.93 -1.59
CA PRO A 83 13.09 7.14 -1.57
C PRO A 83 11.99 7.80 -2.41
N ALA A 84 11.43 7.02 -3.33
CA ALA A 84 10.33 7.42 -4.18
C ALA A 84 9.30 6.30 -4.30
N LEU A 85 8.03 6.67 -4.52
CA LEU A 85 6.96 5.75 -4.91
C LEU A 85 6.01 6.45 -5.87
N ALA A 86 5.49 5.71 -6.84
CA ALA A 86 4.36 6.17 -7.63
C ALA A 86 3.08 5.61 -7.04
N LEU A 87 2.06 6.45 -6.90
CA LEU A 87 0.76 6.06 -6.37
C LEU A 87 -0.32 6.42 -7.38
N ARG A 88 -1.21 5.49 -7.66
CA ARG A 88 -2.43 5.76 -8.45
C ARG A 88 -3.60 4.96 -7.91
N VAL A 89 -4.80 5.40 -8.27
CA VAL A 89 -6.06 4.74 -7.92
C VAL A 89 -6.66 4.14 -9.18
N ALA A 90 -7.07 2.86 -9.15
CA ALA A 90 -7.70 2.18 -10.28
C ALA A 90 -8.44 0.90 -9.84
N ASP A 91 -9.25 0.35 -10.73
CA ASP A 91 -9.86 -0.99 -10.57
C ASP A 91 -8.76 -2.05 -10.75
N LEU A 92 -8.52 -2.86 -9.70
CA LEU A 92 -7.46 -3.87 -9.70
C LEU A 92 -7.76 -5.07 -10.61
N HIS A 93 -9.01 -5.28 -11.01
CA HIS A 93 -9.40 -6.31 -11.97
C HIS A 93 -8.99 -5.96 -13.40
N THR A 94 -8.83 -4.66 -13.70
CA THR A 94 -8.38 -4.18 -15.03
C THR A 94 -6.86 -4.25 -15.22
N ILE A 95 -6.11 -4.50 -14.15
CA ILE A 95 -4.65 -4.54 -14.16
C ILE A 95 -4.23 -6.00 -14.07
N PRO A 96 -3.47 -6.55 -15.03
CA PRO A 96 -2.97 -7.91 -14.93
C PRO A 96 -2.19 -8.12 -13.63
N GLY A 97 -2.68 -9.04 -12.80
CA GLY A 97 -2.04 -9.42 -11.54
C GLY A 97 -1.11 -10.60 -11.73
N ASP A 98 -0.18 -10.52 -12.68
CA ASP A 98 0.80 -11.59 -12.89
C ASP A 98 1.64 -11.75 -11.60
N PRO A 99 1.61 -12.91 -10.92
CA PRO A 99 2.39 -13.13 -9.71
C PRO A 99 3.91 -13.05 -9.93
N ALA A 100 4.39 -13.14 -11.17
CA ALA A 100 5.79 -12.91 -11.53
C ALA A 100 6.14 -11.42 -11.60
N HIS A 101 5.15 -10.54 -11.81
CA HIS A 101 5.36 -9.11 -12.03
C HIS A 101 4.58 -8.20 -11.06
N SER A 102 3.88 -8.75 -10.07
CA SER A 102 3.11 -7.95 -9.12
C SER A 102 2.84 -8.69 -7.81
N ILE A 103 2.60 -7.91 -6.75
CA ILE A 103 2.17 -8.42 -5.45
C ILE A 103 0.90 -7.70 -5.05
N THR A 104 -0.12 -8.47 -4.66
CA THR A 104 -1.41 -7.92 -4.23
C THR A 104 -1.57 -8.08 -2.73
N ILE A 105 -1.82 -6.97 -2.05
CA ILE A 105 -2.20 -6.95 -0.64
C ILE A 105 -3.68 -7.25 -0.52
N VAL A 106 -3.99 -8.30 0.24
CA VAL A 106 -5.33 -8.76 0.50
C VAL A 106 -5.64 -8.53 1.97
N ASP A 107 -6.65 -7.72 2.26
CA ASP A 107 -7.12 -7.50 3.63
C ASP A 107 -7.89 -8.73 4.12
N SER A 108 -7.54 -9.23 5.29
CA SER A 108 -8.17 -10.42 5.89
C SER A 108 -9.59 -10.16 6.39
N GLY A 109 -10.07 -8.92 6.38
CA GLY A 109 -11.44 -8.56 6.76
C GLY A 109 -11.70 -8.59 8.26
N LEU A 110 -10.65 -8.49 9.09
CA LEU A 110 -10.79 -8.27 10.54
C LEU A 110 -11.16 -6.81 10.88
N THR A 111 -11.49 -6.02 9.87
CA THR A 111 -11.84 -4.59 9.91
C THR A 111 -13.02 -4.33 8.96
N GLU A 112 -13.34 -3.07 8.70
CA GLU A 112 -14.56 -2.58 8.04
C GLU A 112 -14.78 -3.00 6.56
N ILE A 113 -13.98 -3.92 6.01
CA ILE A 113 -14.04 -4.39 4.61
C ILE A 113 -14.33 -5.89 4.59
N ALA A 114 -15.01 -6.36 3.55
CA ALA A 114 -15.23 -7.78 3.32
C ALA A 114 -13.91 -8.60 3.38
N PRO A 115 -13.93 -9.81 3.95
CA PRO A 115 -12.74 -10.67 3.95
C PRO A 115 -12.22 -10.97 2.55
N LYS A 116 -10.89 -11.07 2.42
CA LYS A 116 -10.18 -11.43 1.19
C LYS A 116 -10.29 -10.41 0.07
N THR A 117 -10.44 -9.13 0.43
CA THR A 117 -10.50 -8.04 -0.53
C THR A 117 -9.11 -7.56 -0.91
N ALA A 118 -8.82 -7.52 -2.21
CA ALA A 118 -7.61 -6.90 -2.75
C ALA A 118 -7.68 -5.38 -2.56
N THR A 119 -6.66 -4.79 -1.92
CA THR A 119 -6.67 -3.37 -1.53
C THR A 119 -5.60 -2.56 -2.24
N VAL A 120 -4.37 -3.08 -2.31
CA VAL A 120 -3.25 -2.43 -2.99
C VAL A 120 -2.48 -3.46 -3.80
N ARG A 121 -2.07 -3.09 -5.02
CA ARG A 121 -1.12 -3.88 -5.83
C ARG A 121 0.15 -3.09 -6.04
N VAL A 122 1.30 -3.70 -5.78
CA VAL A 122 2.60 -3.18 -6.22
C VAL A 122 3.00 -3.89 -7.49
N LEU A 123 3.33 -3.12 -8.53
CA LEU A 123 3.89 -3.65 -9.77
C LEU A 123 5.41 -3.72 -9.62
N ARG A 124 5.98 -4.84 -10.05
CA ARG A 124 7.42 -4.99 -10.19
C ARG A 124 7.87 -4.25 -11.47
N PRO A 125 9.04 -3.61 -11.45
CA PRO A 125 9.66 -3.11 -12.68
C PRO A 125 9.98 -4.26 -13.65
#